data_AF-A0A7J2NK42-F1
#
_entry.id   AF-A0A7J2NK42-F1
#
_cell.length_a   1.000
_cell.length_b   1.000
_cell.length_c   1.000
_cell.angle_alpha   90.00
_cell.angle_beta   90.00
_cell.angle_gamma   90.00
#
_symmetry.space_group_name_H-M   'P 1'
#
loop_
_entity.id
_entity.type
_entity.pdbx_description
1 polymer ?
#
loop_
_entity_poly.entity_id
_entity_poly.type
_entity_poly.pdbx_seq_one_letter_code
_entity_poly.pdbx_strand_id
1 'polypeptide(L)'
;MSGKLPVREEEPGEVDFSKTTRLLLELKDTSELMVDLAYSALLYDNEDIADEIFSLEEVADDLEKDVQLSAMEDLKEHKDVKKGFVLIRLATAMEKIADAAVTIADVVLRDIERNPVVCLSLRDSKVRITTVTVERESILAGRRIGENKIASKSGMWIIAIRKDRKYYYGPDENTMISEGDLLLARGPKEGESILREMARKKRR
;
A
#
# COMPACT_ATOMS: atom_id res chain seq x y z
N MET A 1 -22.20 -39.71 -40.30
CA MET A 1 -21.55 -38.68 -39.46
C MET A 1 -22.01 -37.32 -39.97
N SER A 2 -22.77 -36.57 -39.17
CA SER A 2 -22.92 -35.11 -39.27
C SER A 2 -23.64 -34.63 -38.00
N GLY A 3 -22.93 -34.70 -36.87
CA GLY A 3 -23.37 -34.03 -35.65
C GLY A 3 -23.07 -32.55 -35.80
N LYS A 4 -24.10 -31.72 -35.90
CA LYS A 4 -23.96 -30.27 -35.73
C LYS A 4 -23.43 -30.02 -34.32
N LEU A 5 -22.30 -29.35 -34.22
CA LEU A 5 -21.79 -28.80 -32.97
C LEU A 5 -22.84 -27.82 -32.40
N PRO A 6 -23.11 -27.83 -31.08
CA PRO A 6 -23.98 -26.83 -30.49
C PRO A 6 -23.31 -25.47 -30.59
N VAL A 7 -24.09 -24.49 -31.04
CA VAL A 7 -23.72 -23.07 -30.99
C VAL A 7 -23.55 -22.71 -29.52
N ARG A 8 -22.37 -22.20 -29.13
CA ARG A 8 -22.16 -21.62 -27.80
C ARG A 8 -23.10 -20.42 -27.68
N GLU A 9 -24.02 -20.47 -26.71
CA GLU A 9 -24.73 -19.29 -26.27
C GLU A 9 -23.70 -18.29 -25.72
N GLU A 10 -23.71 -17.07 -26.25
CA GLU A 10 -22.90 -15.97 -25.73
C GLU A 10 -23.38 -15.65 -24.30
N GLU A 11 -22.47 -15.70 -23.32
CA GLU A 11 -22.79 -15.28 -21.96
C GLU A 11 -23.20 -13.79 -21.96
N PRO A 12 -24.20 -13.40 -21.17
CA PRO A 12 -24.70 -12.02 -21.15
C PRO A 12 -23.56 -11.06 -20.76
N GLY A 13 -23.43 -9.99 -21.55
CA GLY A 13 -22.32 -9.03 -21.53
C GLY A 13 -21.88 -8.59 -20.13
N GLU A 14 -20.57 -8.66 -19.91
CA GLU A 14 -19.91 -8.29 -18.67
C GLU A 14 -20.26 -6.85 -18.26
N VAL A 15 -20.82 -6.68 -17.07
CA VAL A 15 -21.22 -5.37 -16.55
C VAL A 15 -19.98 -4.59 -16.10
N ASP A 16 -19.69 -3.50 -16.81
CA ASP A 16 -18.47 -2.71 -16.65
C ASP A 16 -18.56 -1.72 -15.48
N PHE A 17 -18.10 -2.16 -14.30
CA PHE A 17 -17.88 -1.32 -13.12
C PHE A 17 -16.43 -0.81 -13.05
N SER A 18 -15.73 -0.65 -14.19
CA SER A 18 -14.27 -0.40 -14.20
C SER A 18 -13.86 0.84 -13.42
N LYS A 19 -14.62 1.94 -13.51
CA LYS A 19 -14.38 3.16 -12.74
C LYS A 19 -14.50 2.91 -11.22
N THR A 20 -15.63 2.38 -10.77
CA THR A 20 -15.87 2.09 -9.35
C THR A 20 -14.84 1.11 -8.78
N THR A 21 -14.48 0.10 -9.57
CA THR A 21 -13.46 -0.89 -9.19
C THR A 21 -12.08 -0.23 -9.05
N ARG A 22 -11.73 0.70 -9.96
CA ARG A 22 -10.47 1.43 -9.86
C ARG A 22 -10.40 2.30 -8.61
N LEU A 23 -11.45 3.06 -8.32
CA LEU A 23 -11.53 3.88 -7.09
C LEU A 23 -11.41 3.00 -5.84
N LEU A 24 -12.05 1.83 -5.83
CA LEU A 24 -11.94 0.89 -4.72
C LEU A 24 -10.53 0.34 -4.55
N LEU A 25 -9.80 0.09 -5.64
CA LEU A 25 -8.39 -0.31 -5.59
C LEU A 25 -7.50 0.81 -5.04
N GLU A 26 -7.75 2.06 -5.42
CA GLU A 26 -7.03 3.22 -4.89
C GLU A 26 -7.30 3.40 -3.38
N LEU A 27 -8.55 3.20 -2.93
CA LEU A 27 -8.90 3.19 -1.49
C LEU A 27 -8.21 2.05 -0.74
N LYS A 28 -8.21 0.84 -1.31
CA LYS A 28 -7.51 -0.32 -0.75
C LYS A 28 -6.03 -0.01 -0.55
N ASP A 29 -5.35 0.46 -1.59
CA ASP A 29 -3.91 0.72 -1.56
C ASP A 29 -3.56 1.86 -0.58
N THR A 30 -4.41 2.88 -0.49
CA THR A 30 -4.29 3.97 0.49
C THR A 30 -4.43 3.45 1.92
N SER A 31 -5.48 2.66 2.21
CA SER A 31 -5.70 2.09 3.55
C SER A 31 -4.57 1.15 3.99
N GLU A 32 -3.99 0.37 3.05
CA GLU A 32 -2.83 -0.49 3.34
C GLU A 32 -1.58 0.34 3.64
N LEU A 33 -1.31 1.38 2.86
CA LEU A 33 -0.20 2.30 3.10
C LEU A 33 -0.32 2.95 4.48
N MET A 34 -1.50 3.44 4.85
CA MET A 34 -1.75 4.05 6.15
C MET A 34 -1.41 3.10 7.31
N VAL A 35 -1.82 1.84 7.24
CA VAL A 35 -1.50 0.83 8.26
C VAL A 35 0.01 0.59 8.36
N ASP A 36 0.69 0.51 7.22
CA ASP A 36 2.13 0.30 7.19
C ASP A 36 2.91 1.49 7.74
N LEU A 37 2.46 2.71 7.45
CA LEU A 37 3.01 3.93 8.02
C LEU A 37 2.71 4.03 9.51
N ALA A 38 1.51 3.65 9.97
CA ALA A 38 1.17 3.68 11.40
C ALA A 38 2.08 2.78 12.23
N TYR A 39 2.34 1.56 11.77
CA TYR A 39 3.31 0.68 12.43
C TYR A 39 4.73 1.22 12.33
N SER A 40 5.09 1.86 11.23
CA SER A 40 6.41 2.48 11.06
C SER A 40 6.61 3.66 12.02
N ALA A 41 5.64 4.55 12.14
CA ALA A 41 5.63 5.68 13.07
C ALA A 41 5.80 5.19 14.51
N LEU A 42 5.07 4.14 14.89
CA LEU A 42 5.16 3.56 16.22
C LEU A 42 6.50 2.87 16.50
N LEU A 43 7.06 2.16 15.51
CA LEU A 43 8.34 1.46 15.63
C LEU A 43 9.55 2.41 15.70
N TYR A 44 9.46 3.56 15.01
CA TYR A 44 10.57 4.48 14.83
C TYR A 44 10.41 5.81 15.56
N ASP A 45 9.33 5.99 16.32
CA ASP A 45 9.03 7.24 17.03
C ASP A 45 9.09 8.44 16.10
N ASN A 46 8.28 8.39 15.03
CA ASN A 46 8.37 9.37 13.95
C ASN A 46 7.04 10.11 13.77
N GLU A 47 7.00 11.33 14.30
CA GLU A 47 5.88 12.26 14.19
C GLU A 47 5.62 12.67 12.73
N ASP A 48 6.64 12.85 11.89
CA ASP A 48 6.45 13.20 10.47
C ASP A 48 5.66 12.12 9.70
N ILE A 49 5.84 10.84 10.06
CA ILE A 49 5.07 9.73 9.49
C ILE A 49 3.66 9.71 10.08
N ALA A 50 3.51 10.03 11.36
CA ALA A 50 2.20 10.11 12.01
C ALA A 50 1.33 11.22 11.39
N ASP A 51 1.89 12.41 11.16
CA ASP A 51 1.21 13.54 10.52
C ASP A 51 0.77 13.23 9.08
N GLU A 52 1.58 12.52 8.31
CA GLU A 52 1.20 12.09 6.96
C GLU A 52 -0.06 11.21 6.97
N ILE A 53 -0.22 10.36 7.98
CA ILE A 53 -1.37 9.44 8.06
C ILE A 53 -2.68 10.22 8.17
N PHE A 54 -2.71 11.37 8.88
CA PHE A 54 -3.88 12.25 8.90
C PHE A 54 -4.16 12.86 7.53
N SER A 55 -3.13 13.18 6.74
CA SER A 55 -3.33 13.66 5.36
C SER A 55 -3.90 12.55 4.46
N LEU A 56 -3.49 11.29 4.68
CA LEU A 56 -4.01 10.14 3.95
C LEU A 56 -5.43 9.73 4.38
N GLU A 57 -5.83 10.01 5.62
CA GLU A 57 -7.21 9.84 6.10
C GLU A 57 -8.18 10.66 5.25
N GLU A 58 -7.90 11.96 5.05
CA GLU A 58 -8.74 12.82 4.21
C GLU A 58 -8.88 12.26 2.78
N VAL A 59 -7.79 11.71 2.22
CA VAL A 59 -7.80 11.06 0.90
C VAL A 59 -8.65 9.78 0.92
N ALA A 60 -8.53 8.96 1.97
CA ALA A 60 -9.31 7.73 2.11
C ALA A 60 -10.82 8.02 2.23
N ASP A 61 -11.19 9.03 3.01
CA ASP A 61 -12.58 9.49 3.16
C ASP A 61 -13.19 9.93 1.83
N ASP A 62 -12.45 10.71 1.05
CA ASP A 62 -12.91 11.19 -0.24
C ASP A 62 -13.01 10.04 -1.26
N LEU A 63 -12.05 9.11 -1.26
CA LEU A 63 -12.12 7.89 -2.07
C LEU A 63 -13.32 7.01 -1.67
N GLU A 64 -13.65 6.88 -0.38
CA GLU A 64 -14.82 6.12 0.06
C GLU A 64 -16.11 6.73 -0.51
N LYS A 65 -16.27 8.05 -0.38
CA LYS A 65 -17.41 8.78 -0.95
C LYS A 65 -17.50 8.58 -2.45
N ASP A 66 -16.39 8.69 -3.17
CA ASP A 66 -16.34 8.53 -4.62
C ASP A 66 -16.70 7.10 -5.06
N VAL A 67 -16.23 6.08 -4.33
CA VAL A 67 -16.63 4.68 -4.58
C VAL A 67 -18.12 4.49 -4.36
N GLN A 68 -18.68 5.01 -3.26
CA GLN A 68 -20.09 4.88 -2.95
C GLN A 68 -20.96 5.56 -4.01
N LEU A 69 -20.62 6.79 -4.42
CA LEU A 69 -21.34 7.52 -5.46
C LEU A 69 -21.27 6.80 -6.81
N SER A 70 -20.06 6.39 -7.23
CA SER A 70 -19.87 5.66 -8.48
C SER A 70 -20.60 4.31 -8.48
N ALA A 71 -20.64 3.59 -7.35
CA ALA A 71 -21.44 2.38 -7.21
C ALA A 71 -22.94 2.64 -7.35
N MET A 72 -23.46 3.77 -6.85
CA MET A 72 -24.87 4.16 -7.02
C MET A 72 -25.20 4.53 -8.47
N GLU A 73 -24.26 5.14 -9.20
CA GLU A 73 -24.39 5.41 -10.64
C GLU A 73 -24.47 4.09 -11.43
N ASP A 74 -23.56 3.16 -11.18
CA ASP A 74 -23.54 1.84 -11.84
C ASP A 74 -24.82 1.04 -11.51
N LEU A 75 -25.33 1.15 -10.29
CA LEU A 75 -26.62 0.55 -9.88
C LEU A 75 -27.80 1.12 -10.67
N LYS A 76 -27.78 2.42 -10.97
CA LYS A 76 -28.83 3.07 -11.76
C LYS A 76 -28.81 2.55 -13.19
N GLU A 77 -27.64 2.35 -13.77
CA GLU A 77 -27.45 1.89 -15.15
C GLU A 77 -27.71 0.39 -15.31
N HIS A 78 -27.06 -0.44 -14.50
CA HIS A 78 -27.01 -1.88 -14.73
C HIS A 78 -27.95 -2.70 -13.84
N LYS A 79 -28.57 -2.08 -12.82
CA LYS A 79 -29.53 -2.71 -11.90
C LYS A 79 -28.98 -3.91 -11.11
N ASP A 80 -27.66 -4.09 -11.03
CA ASP A 80 -27.03 -5.14 -10.22
C ASP A 80 -26.85 -4.72 -8.75
N VAL A 81 -27.96 -4.79 -8.01
CA VAL A 81 -28.03 -4.43 -6.58
C VAL A 81 -27.00 -5.18 -5.73
N LYS A 82 -26.69 -6.44 -6.07
CA LYS A 82 -25.76 -7.26 -5.29
C LYS A 82 -24.34 -6.73 -5.41
N LYS A 83 -23.91 -6.45 -6.64
CA LYS A 83 -22.55 -5.95 -6.90
C LYS A 83 -22.34 -4.58 -6.28
N GLY A 84 -23.27 -3.65 -6.47
CA GLY A 84 -23.19 -2.32 -5.83
C GLY A 84 -23.16 -2.40 -4.31
N PHE A 85 -23.98 -3.27 -3.70
CA PHE A 85 -23.98 -3.50 -2.26
C PHE A 85 -22.62 -4.01 -1.74
N VAL A 86 -21.99 -4.95 -2.46
CA VAL A 86 -20.66 -5.47 -2.09
C VAL A 86 -19.59 -4.39 -2.17
N LEU A 87 -19.59 -3.58 -3.24
CA LEU A 87 -18.62 -2.51 -3.43
C LEU A 87 -18.70 -1.46 -2.32
N ILE A 88 -19.91 -1.01 -1.97
CA ILE A 88 -20.13 -0.07 -0.86
C ILE A 88 -19.62 -0.66 0.46
N ARG A 89 -19.96 -1.93 0.74
CA ARG A 89 -19.52 -2.58 1.99
C ARG A 89 -18.01 -2.75 2.08
N LEU A 90 -17.33 -2.98 0.96
CA LEU A 90 -15.88 -3.06 0.91
C LEU A 90 -15.26 -1.68 1.17
N ALA A 91 -15.79 -0.62 0.55
CA ALA A 91 -15.31 0.75 0.77
C ALA A 91 -15.37 1.14 2.25
N THR A 92 -16.53 0.96 2.89
CA THR A 92 -16.70 1.24 4.33
C THR A 92 -15.85 0.34 5.24
N ALA A 93 -15.48 -0.85 4.79
CA ALA A 93 -14.55 -1.68 5.55
C ALA A 93 -13.11 -1.17 5.45
N MET A 94 -12.72 -0.60 4.29
CA MET A 94 -11.39 -0.03 4.05
C MET A 94 -11.21 1.32 4.76
N GLU A 95 -12.24 2.17 4.78
CA GLU A 95 -12.22 3.42 5.56
C GLU A 95 -12.03 3.13 7.07
N LYS A 96 -12.75 2.16 7.64
CA LYS A 96 -12.52 1.74 9.03
C LYS A 96 -11.10 1.24 9.32
N ILE A 97 -10.41 0.70 8.31
CA ILE A 97 -9.00 0.31 8.44
C ILE A 97 -8.12 1.56 8.45
N ALA A 98 -8.43 2.55 7.61
CA ALA A 98 -7.76 3.86 7.60
C ALA A 98 -7.92 4.58 8.96
N ASP A 99 -9.12 4.65 9.52
CA ASP A 99 -9.40 5.22 10.85
C ASP A 99 -8.59 4.53 11.96
N ALA A 100 -8.50 3.19 11.88
CA ALA A 100 -7.73 2.42 12.85
C ALA A 100 -6.23 2.74 12.74
N ALA A 101 -5.72 3.01 11.53
CA ALA A 101 -4.34 3.46 11.34
C ALA A 101 -4.10 4.84 11.95
N VAL A 102 -5.04 5.79 11.81
CA VAL A 102 -4.99 7.09 12.49
C VAL A 102 -4.95 6.91 14.01
N THR A 103 -5.79 6.02 14.55
CA THR A 103 -5.81 5.73 15.99
C THR A 103 -4.48 5.18 16.50
N ILE A 104 -3.78 4.37 15.71
CA ILE A 104 -2.44 3.87 16.05
C ILE A 104 -1.40 5.00 16.00
N ALA A 105 -1.49 5.88 15.00
CA ALA A 105 -0.57 7.01 14.82
C ALA A 105 -0.74 8.10 15.89
N ASP A 106 -1.97 8.34 16.36
CA ASP A 106 -2.30 9.32 17.40
C ASP A 106 -1.57 9.04 18.73
N VAL A 107 -1.23 7.79 19.01
CA VAL A 107 -0.39 7.41 20.17
C VAL A 107 1.00 8.04 20.09
N VAL A 108 1.55 8.19 18.88
CA VAL A 108 2.87 8.80 18.64
C VAL A 108 2.80 10.30 18.89
N LEU A 109 1.78 10.99 18.38
CA LEU A 109 1.63 12.44 18.52
C LEU A 109 1.32 12.89 19.95
N ARG A 110 0.67 12.04 20.74
CA ARG A 110 0.32 12.33 22.14
C ARG A 110 1.43 12.05 23.15
N ASP A 111 2.63 11.69 22.67
CA ASP A 111 3.80 11.34 23.49
C ASP A 111 3.46 10.34 24.62
N ILE A 112 2.61 9.35 24.29
CA ILE A 112 2.23 8.31 25.25
C ILE A 112 3.38 7.32 25.35
N GLU A 113 3.82 7.02 26.58
CA GLU A 113 4.92 6.10 26.84
C GLU A 113 4.64 4.73 26.22
N ARG A 114 5.47 4.35 25.24
CA ARG A 114 5.30 3.11 24.48
C ARG A 114 5.73 1.93 25.32
N ASN A 115 4.81 1.00 25.56
CA ASN A 115 5.18 -0.26 26.20
C ASN A 115 6.12 -1.05 25.25
N PRO A 116 7.36 -1.40 25.68
CA PRO A 116 8.33 -2.10 24.83
C PRO A 116 7.81 -3.41 24.22
N VAL A 117 6.83 -4.05 24.86
CA VAL A 117 6.20 -5.29 24.37
C VAL A 117 5.49 -5.08 23.04
N VAL A 118 4.88 -3.92 22.80
CA VAL A 118 4.17 -3.61 21.53
C VAL A 118 5.18 -3.57 20.38
N CYS A 119 6.30 -2.87 20.56
CA CYS A 119 7.36 -2.81 19.55
C CYS A 119 7.99 -4.18 19.28
N LEU A 120 8.19 -5.00 20.31
CA LEU A 120 8.71 -6.37 20.16
C LEU A 120 7.72 -7.25 19.37
N SER A 121 6.42 -7.18 19.67
CA SER A 121 5.40 -7.94 18.96
C SER A 121 5.30 -7.56 17.48
N LEU A 122 5.43 -6.27 17.15
CA LEU A 122 5.44 -5.82 15.76
C LEU A 122 6.64 -6.36 14.99
N ARG A 123 7.81 -6.41 15.64
CA ARG A 123 9.02 -7.01 15.06
C ARG A 123 8.88 -8.50 14.84
N ASP A 124 8.16 -9.23 15.70
CA ASP A 124 7.97 -10.68 15.58
C ASP A 124 6.83 -11.11 14.63
N SER A 125 6.13 -10.15 14.05
CA SER A 125 5.11 -10.44 13.03
C SER A 125 5.71 -11.04 11.75
N LYS A 126 4.87 -11.74 10.98
CA LYS A 126 5.27 -12.35 9.69
C LYS A 126 5.61 -11.32 8.62
N VAL A 127 5.09 -10.10 8.75
CA VAL A 127 5.31 -8.99 7.83
C VAL A 127 6.07 -7.90 8.57
N ARG A 128 7.32 -7.67 8.21
CA ARG A 128 8.21 -6.74 8.90
C ARG A 128 8.33 -5.43 8.15
N ILE A 129 8.39 -4.35 8.94
CA ILE A 129 8.87 -3.05 8.48
C ILE A 129 10.39 -3.02 8.70
N THR A 130 11.14 -2.65 7.67
CA THR A 130 12.61 -2.54 7.70
C THR A 130 13.05 -1.27 7.00
N THR A 131 14.19 -0.73 7.44
CA THR A 131 14.84 0.42 6.82
C THR A 131 16.18 0.03 6.22
N VAL A 132 16.46 0.46 4.99
CA VAL A 132 17.70 0.17 4.27
C VAL A 132 18.23 1.43 3.59
N THR A 133 19.47 1.82 3.89
CA THR A 133 20.14 2.93 3.20
C THR A 133 20.76 2.43 1.89
N VAL A 134 20.57 3.19 0.82
CA VAL A 134 21.13 2.89 -0.50
C VAL A 134 22.59 3.36 -0.55
N GLU A 135 23.51 2.42 -0.67
CA GLU A 135 24.95 2.72 -0.75
C GLU A 135 25.35 3.22 -2.14
N ARG A 136 26.47 3.95 -2.17
CA ARG A 136 27.16 4.30 -3.42
C ARG A 136 27.47 3.05 -4.23
N GLU A 137 27.21 3.10 -5.54
CA GLU A 137 27.37 1.97 -6.47
C GLU A 137 26.49 0.75 -6.16
N SER A 138 25.39 0.93 -5.43
CA SER A 138 24.29 -0.04 -5.36
C SER A 138 23.62 -0.24 -6.71
N ILE A 139 23.03 -1.41 -6.94
CA ILE A 139 22.20 -1.66 -8.12
C ILE A 139 20.90 -0.85 -8.13
N LEU A 140 20.50 -0.28 -6.99
CA LEU A 140 19.33 0.58 -6.85
C LEU A 140 19.64 2.05 -7.13
N ALA A 141 20.89 2.50 -6.93
CA ALA A 141 21.25 3.89 -7.06
C ALA A 141 21.11 4.40 -8.51
N GLY A 142 20.38 5.49 -8.68
CA GLY A 142 20.10 6.11 -9.99
C GLY A 142 19.09 5.32 -10.83
N ARG A 143 18.26 4.47 -10.22
CA ARG A 143 17.29 3.60 -10.91
C ARG A 143 15.89 3.84 -10.39
N ARG A 144 14.89 3.61 -11.25
CA ARG A 144 13.49 3.60 -10.82
C ARG A 144 13.17 2.32 -10.03
N ILE A 145 12.19 2.39 -9.13
CA ILE A 145 11.71 1.23 -8.35
C ILE A 145 11.33 0.06 -9.29
N GLY A 146 10.59 0.35 -10.37
CA GLY A 146 10.10 -0.64 -11.32
C GLY A 146 11.20 -1.38 -12.09
N GLU A 147 12.34 -0.71 -12.36
CA GLU A 147 13.45 -1.31 -13.11
C GLU A 147 14.08 -2.51 -12.40
N ASN A 148 14.17 -2.43 -11.07
CA ASN A 148 14.85 -3.45 -10.28
C ASN A 148 13.94 -4.58 -9.82
N LYS A 149 12.61 -4.44 -9.99
CA LYS A 149 11.58 -5.40 -9.56
C LYS A 149 11.76 -5.82 -8.09
N ILE A 150 11.98 -4.84 -7.22
CA ILE A 150 12.30 -5.06 -5.80
C ILE A 150 11.26 -5.97 -5.15
N ALA A 151 9.97 -5.64 -5.30
CA ALA A 151 8.86 -6.42 -4.78
C ALA A 151 8.86 -7.87 -5.27
N SER A 152 9.05 -8.10 -6.57
CA SER A 152 9.05 -9.45 -7.14
C SER A 152 10.27 -10.28 -6.72
N LYS A 153 11.44 -9.66 -6.53
CA LYS A 153 12.69 -10.37 -6.21
C LYS A 153 12.87 -10.63 -4.72
N SER A 154 12.44 -9.68 -3.89
CA SER A 154 12.67 -9.74 -2.44
C SER A 154 11.38 -10.00 -1.66
N GLY A 155 10.21 -9.81 -2.24
CA GLY A 155 8.94 -9.75 -1.49
C GLY A 155 8.77 -8.45 -0.71
N MET A 156 9.75 -7.54 -0.75
CA MET A 156 9.71 -6.26 -0.04
C MET A 156 9.10 -5.17 -0.92
N TRP A 157 8.09 -4.49 -0.39
CA TRP A 157 7.45 -3.32 -0.97
C TRP A 157 8.00 -2.06 -0.33
N ILE A 158 8.41 -1.08 -1.14
CA ILE A 158 8.85 0.22 -0.64
C ILE A 158 7.59 1.04 -0.37
N ILE A 159 7.39 1.40 0.90
CA ILE A 159 6.22 2.18 1.35
C ILE A 159 6.56 3.66 1.52
N ALA A 160 7.82 3.98 1.78
CA ALA A 160 8.32 5.35 1.80
C ALA A 160 9.81 5.43 1.46
N ILE A 161 10.26 6.59 0.99
CA ILE A 161 11.67 6.91 0.78
C ILE A 161 11.98 8.19 1.54
N ARG A 162 12.95 8.16 2.45
CA ARG A 162 13.52 9.39 3.00
C ARG A 162 14.67 9.85 2.13
N LYS A 163 14.51 11.03 1.52
CA LYS A 163 15.57 11.76 0.83
C LYS A 163 15.97 12.94 1.71
N ASP A 164 17.23 12.97 2.13
CA ASP A 164 17.73 13.91 3.13
C ASP A 164 16.90 13.90 4.43
N ARG A 165 16.09 14.96 4.64
CA ARG A 165 15.21 15.15 5.80
C ARG A 165 13.72 15.07 5.46
N LYS A 166 13.37 14.69 4.23
CA LYS A 166 11.97 14.60 3.78
C LYS A 166 11.61 13.17 3.42
N TYR A 167 10.41 12.76 3.82
CA TYR A 167 9.84 11.49 3.44
C TYR A 167 8.95 11.67 2.19
N TYR A 168 8.98 10.66 1.34
CA TYR A 168 8.16 10.53 0.14
C TYR A 168 7.39 9.22 0.29
N TYR A 169 6.08 9.31 0.49
CA TYR A 169 5.20 8.19 0.82
C TYR A 169 4.53 7.61 -0.42
N GLY A 170 4.18 6.33 -0.39
CA GLY A 170 3.52 5.65 -1.51
C GLY A 170 4.26 5.77 -2.85
N PRO A 171 5.59 5.57 -2.92
CA PRO A 171 6.33 5.76 -4.16
C PRO A 171 5.91 4.72 -5.21
N ASP A 172 5.73 5.19 -6.45
CA ASP A 172 5.31 4.35 -7.57
C ASP A 172 6.51 3.69 -8.29
N GLU A 173 6.23 2.89 -9.32
CA GLU A 173 7.26 2.23 -10.13
C GLU A 173 8.21 3.21 -10.83
N ASN A 174 7.77 4.46 -11.05
CA ASN A 174 8.54 5.51 -11.71
C ASN A 174 9.45 6.26 -10.74
N THR A 175 9.26 6.11 -9.44
CA THR A 175 10.02 6.84 -8.43
C THR A 175 11.51 6.49 -8.50
N MET A 176 12.35 7.52 -8.58
CA MET A 176 13.81 7.39 -8.69
C MET A 176 14.45 7.17 -7.32
N ILE A 177 15.27 6.13 -7.20
CA ILE A 177 16.10 5.86 -6.03
C ILE A 177 17.49 6.49 -6.25
N SER A 178 17.97 7.22 -5.25
CA SER A 178 19.27 7.89 -5.25
C SER A 178 20.20 7.28 -4.20
N GLU A 179 21.51 7.49 -4.39
CA GLU A 179 22.49 7.18 -3.34
C GLU A 179 22.17 7.98 -2.07
N GLY A 180 22.25 7.34 -0.90
CA GLY A 180 21.97 7.96 0.40
C GLY A 180 20.50 7.93 0.81
N ASP A 181 19.58 7.59 -0.11
CA ASP A 181 18.17 7.42 0.22
C ASP A 181 18.00 6.33 1.29
N LEU A 182 17.11 6.57 2.26
CA LEU A 182 16.66 5.54 3.20
C LEU A 182 15.33 4.99 2.70
N LEU A 183 15.33 3.73 2.29
CA LEU A 183 14.13 3.02 1.89
C LEU A 183 13.44 2.44 3.13
N LEU A 184 12.17 2.80 3.32
CA LEU A 184 11.28 2.14 4.27
C LEU A 184 10.48 1.10 3.51
N ALA A 185 10.59 -0.15 3.93
CA ALA A 185 10.02 -1.27 3.21
C ALA A 185 9.28 -2.25 4.12
N ARG A 186 8.21 -2.82 3.59
CA ARG A 186 7.36 -3.85 4.19
C ARG A 186 7.56 -5.17 3.46
N GLY A 187 7.64 -6.28 4.17
CA GLY A 187 7.58 -7.59 3.53
C GLY A 187 7.91 -8.76 4.45
N PRO A 188 8.04 -9.99 3.90
CA PRO A 188 8.43 -11.15 4.67
C PRO A 188 9.86 -10.99 5.21
N LYS A 189 10.14 -11.57 6.39
CA LYS A 189 11.45 -11.49 7.05
C LYS A 189 12.59 -11.95 6.15
N GLU A 190 12.34 -12.97 5.32
CA GLU A 190 13.31 -13.54 4.38
C GLU A 190 13.73 -12.54 3.29
N GLY A 191 12.84 -11.59 2.97
CA GLY A 191 13.06 -10.56 1.96
C GLY A 191 14.03 -9.46 2.37
N GLU A 192 14.22 -9.25 3.68
CA GLU A 192 15.06 -8.18 4.20
C GLU A 192 16.52 -8.32 3.76
N SER A 193 17.05 -9.54 3.77
CA SER A 193 18.44 -9.82 3.38
C SER A 193 18.67 -9.51 1.91
N ILE A 194 17.72 -9.89 1.05
CA ILE A 194 17.75 -9.64 -0.39
C ILE A 194 17.72 -8.13 -0.64
N LEU A 195 16.77 -7.39 -0.04
CA LEU A 195 16.70 -5.93 -0.19
C LEU A 195 17.99 -5.24 0.26
N ARG A 196 18.55 -5.66 1.41
CA ARG A 196 19.85 -5.14 1.90
C ARG A 196 20.99 -5.42 0.95
N GLU A 197 21.02 -6.58 0.31
CA GLU A 197 22.04 -6.92 -0.69
C GLU A 197 21.89 -6.06 -1.95
N MET A 198 20.66 -5.84 -2.42
CA MET A 198 20.40 -4.95 -3.56
C MET A 198 20.85 -3.51 -3.27
N ALA A 199 20.63 -3.02 -2.06
CA ALA A 199 20.97 -1.67 -1.64
C ALA A 199 22.46 -1.46 -1.30
N ARG A 200 23.27 -2.54 -1.24
CA ARG A 200 24.70 -2.45 -0.95
C ARG A 200 25.54 -2.20 -2.20
N LYS A 201 26.76 -1.71 -1.97
CA LYS A 201 27.78 -1.57 -3.00
C LYS A 201 28.01 -2.90 -3.72
N LYS A 202 27.98 -2.87 -5.05
CA LYS A 202 28.24 -4.05 -5.88
C LYS A 202 29.63 -4.62 -5.60
N ARG A 203 29.70 -5.87 -5.12
CA ARG A 203 30.97 -6.61 -5.06
C ARG A 203 31.45 -6.87 -6.50
N ARG A 204 32.66 -6.41 -6.81
CA ARG A 204 33.35 -6.72 -8.07
C ARG A 204 33.85 -8.16 -8.04
#